data_AF-A0A8X8VY67-F1
#
_entry.id   AF-A0A8X8VY67-F1
#
_cell.length_a   1.000
_cell.length_b   1.000
_cell.length_c   1.000
_cell.angle_alpha   90.00
_cell.angle_beta   90.00
_cell.angle_gamma   90.00
#
_symmetry.space_group_name_H-M   'P 1'
#
loop_
_entity.id
_entity.type
_entity.pdbx_description
1 polymer ?
#
loop_
_entity_poly.entity_id
_entity_poly.type
_entity_poly.pdbx_seq_one_letter_code
_entity_poly.pdbx_strand_id
1 'polypeptide(L)'
;MLIDNKVSMQTTNLESFLDRTTPLAPSQFLSKSEARKLNKLWHPCEREKVDYFVLADLWSSFDEWSAYGAGVPIASEDGQNLIQYFVPYLSAIQIFTSSSSANCLREETDSVSETRDSFSDSFSDESESEKLSRWEGCSSEEGICELDLWHQNDRLGNLYLEYFERSSPYGRVPLTDKISSLAQSHQGLMSLRSVDLSPASWMAIAWYPIYHIPTGRTNRDLQTCFLTYHTLSSSFQGMNMDLNHRPRKTKEGKSISLPPFGLASYKMQGDVWLSDENGLDRERMASLLSVADSWLKQLRVQHHDFNYFMGMRHG
;
A
#
# COMPACT_ATOMS: atom_id res chain seq x y z
N MET A 1 -45.22 17.83 -4.29
CA MET A 1 -44.27 16.71 -4.12
C MET A 1 -43.27 16.82 -5.24
N LEU A 2 -42.10 17.40 -4.95
CA LEU A 2 -41.01 17.53 -5.90
C LEU A 2 -40.33 16.16 -6.01
N ILE A 3 -40.30 15.64 -7.23
CA ILE A 3 -39.54 14.46 -7.60
C ILE A 3 -38.08 14.92 -7.59
N ASP A 4 -37.32 14.51 -6.57
CA ASP A 4 -35.87 14.66 -6.56
C ASP A 4 -35.31 13.77 -7.68
N ASN A 5 -35.16 14.37 -8.86
CA ASN A 5 -34.32 13.87 -9.94
C ASN A 5 -32.86 13.91 -9.46
N LYS A 6 -32.48 12.92 -8.66
CA LYS A 6 -31.09 12.61 -8.40
C LYS A 6 -30.52 12.05 -9.70
N VAL A 7 -29.95 12.96 -10.50
CA VAL A 7 -29.10 12.61 -11.64
C VAL A 7 -28.03 11.65 -11.10
N SER A 8 -28.23 10.37 -11.35
CA SER A 8 -27.21 9.35 -11.15
C SER A 8 -26.15 9.64 -12.21
N MET A 9 -25.07 10.33 -11.86
CA MET A 9 -23.88 10.30 -12.71
C MET A 9 -23.54 8.83 -12.91
N GLN A 10 -23.61 8.35 -14.15
CA GLN A 10 -23.16 7.01 -14.49
C GLN A 10 -21.67 6.95 -14.15
N THR A 11 -21.33 6.23 -13.09
CA THR A 11 -19.95 5.91 -12.74
C THR A 11 -19.38 5.03 -13.83
N THR A 12 -18.19 5.36 -14.34
CA THR A 12 -17.54 4.57 -15.40
C THR A 12 -17.14 3.18 -14.88
N ASN A 13 -16.88 2.22 -15.75
CA ASN A 13 -16.48 0.87 -15.32
C ASN A 13 -15.13 0.89 -14.58
N LEU A 14 -14.21 1.79 -14.97
CA LEU A 14 -12.98 2.05 -14.23
C LEU A 14 -13.27 2.60 -12.82
N GLU A 15 -14.17 3.58 -12.70
CA GLU A 15 -14.56 4.12 -11.39
C GLU A 15 -15.24 3.07 -10.51
N SER A 16 -16.12 2.25 -11.10
CA SER A 16 -16.76 1.11 -10.45
C SER A 16 -15.71 0.13 -9.92
N PHE A 17 -14.68 -0.20 -10.71
CA PHE A 17 -13.57 -1.03 -10.26
C PHE A 17 -12.85 -0.39 -9.06
N LEU A 18 -12.37 0.85 -9.20
CA LEU A 18 -11.61 1.53 -8.15
C LEU A 18 -12.40 1.67 -6.85
N ASP A 19 -13.69 1.99 -6.91
CA ASP A 19 -14.56 2.08 -5.73
C ASP A 19 -14.76 0.71 -5.06
N ARG A 20 -15.00 -0.34 -5.86
CA ARG A 20 -15.30 -1.69 -5.35
C ARG A 20 -14.08 -2.45 -4.85
N THR A 21 -12.88 -2.08 -5.26
CA THR A 21 -11.62 -2.70 -4.81
C THR A 21 -10.84 -1.83 -3.83
N THR A 22 -11.41 -0.71 -3.35
CA THR A 22 -10.79 0.12 -2.32
C THR A 22 -11.08 -0.45 -0.93
N PRO A 23 -10.07 -0.94 -0.19
CA PRO A 23 -10.28 -1.52 1.13
C PRO A 23 -10.68 -0.44 2.15
N LEU A 24 -11.47 -0.87 3.12
CA LEU A 24 -11.97 -0.04 4.21
C LEU A 24 -11.51 -0.64 5.54
N ALA A 25 -10.66 0.08 6.25
CA ALA A 25 -10.21 -0.33 7.58
C ALA A 25 -11.02 0.39 8.67
N PRO A 26 -11.39 -0.27 9.78
CA PRO A 26 -11.94 0.38 10.96
C PRO A 26 -11.06 1.55 11.44
N SER A 27 -11.69 2.70 11.68
CA SER A 27 -11.01 3.90 12.16
C SER A 27 -10.96 3.90 13.69
N GLN A 28 -9.78 4.20 14.23
CA GLN A 28 -9.54 4.43 15.64
C GLN A 28 -8.90 5.81 15.83
N PHE A 29 -9.02 6.41 17.01
CA PHE A 29 -8.47 7.74 17.28
C PHE A 29 -7.36 7.67 18.33
N LEU A 30 -6.27 8.39 18.09
CA LEU A 30 -5.25 8.58 19.12
C LEU A 30 -5.73 9.54 20.21
N SER A 31 -5.26 9.32 21.42
CA SER A 31 -5.37 10.32 22.48
C SER A 31 -4.50 11.54 22.17
N LYS A 32 -4.85 12.70 22.75
CA LYS A 32 -4.07 13.95 22.57
C LYS A 32 -2.61 13.81 23.04
N SER A 33 -2.32 12.93 24.01
CA SER A 33 -0.97 12.68 24.50
C SER A 33 -0.14 11.81 23.55
N GLU A 34 -0.75 10.79 22.93
CA GLU A 34 -0.10 9.93 21.94
C GLU A 34 0.17 10.69 20.63
N ALA A 35 -0.79 11.50 20.17
CA ALA A 35 -0.64 12.30 18.96
C ALA A 35 0.60 13.23 19.02
N ARG A 36 0.94 13.76 20.20
CA ARG A 36 2.13 14.59 20.42
C ARG A 36 3.46 13.82 20.35
N LYS A 37 3.43 12.50 20.54
CA LYS A 37 4.62 11.63 20.50
C LYS A 37 4.91 11.11 19.09
N LEU A 38 4.04 11.37 18.12
CA LEU A 38 4.25 10.94 16.74
C LEU A 38 5.51 11.56 16.15
N ASN A 39 6.12 10.84 15.22
CA ASN A 39 7.26 11.32 14.47
C ASN A 39 6.83 12.55 13.65
N LYS A 40 7.32 13.74 14.05
CA LYS A 40 6.98 15.03 13.43
C LYS A 40 7.41 15.12 11.96
N LEU A 41 8.41 14.34 11.54
CA LEU A 41 8.83 14.27 10.15
C LEU A 41 7.74 13.61 9.27
N TRP A 42 7.06 12.61 9.82
CA TRP A 42 6.03 11.83 9.13
C TRP A 42 4.64 12.42 9.33
N HIS A 43 4.43 13.18 10.41
CA HIS A 43 3.17 13.83 10.74
C HIS A 43 3.42 15.33 10.95
N PRO A 44 3.60 16.11 9.87
CA PRO A 44 4.00 17.52 9.97
C PRO A 44 2.88 18.45 10.46
N CYS A 45 1.61 18.06 10.30
CA CYS A 45 0.47 18.86 10.74
C CYS A 45 -0.02 18.41 12.13
N GLU A 46 -0.05 19.34 13.09
CA GLU A 46 -0.74 19.13 14.36
C GLU A 46 -2.25 19.08 14.11
N ARG A 47 -2.83 17.87 14.18
CA ARG A 47 -4.28 17.67 14.08
C ARG A 47 -4.87 17.47 15.46
N GLU A 48 -6.07 18.02 15.67
CA GLU A 48 -6.78 17.86 16.94
C GLU A 48 -7.23 16.40 17.19
N LYS A 49 -7.48 15.65 16.10
CA LYS A 49 -7.74 14.21 16.09
C LYS A 49 -6.91 13.57 14.99
N VAL A 50 -6.10 12.58 15.35
CA VAL A 50 -5.39 11.72 14.40
C VAL A 50 -6.09 10.38 14.39
N ASP A 51 -6.67 10.03 13.26
CA ASP A 51 -7.23 8.71 13.01
C ASP A 51 -6.17 7.74 12.50
N TYR A 52 -6.35 6.47 12.84
CA TYR A 52 -5.47 5.39 12.43
C TYR A 52 -6.26 4.09 12.30
N PHE A 53 -5.63 3.11 11.67
CA PHE A 53 -6.11 1.72 11.65
C PHE A 53 -4.95 0.79 12.03
N VAL A 54 -5.28 -0.40 12.52
CA VAL A 54 -4.31 -1.47 12.74
C VAL A 54 -4.21 -2.32 11.48
N LEU A 55 -3.00 -2.75 11.10
CA LEU A 55 -2.80 -3.55 9.89
C LEU A 55 -3.63 -4.85 9.88
N ALA A 56 -3.80 -5.53 11.01
CA ALA A 56 -4.70 -6.68 11.13
C ALA A 56 -6.13 -6.38 10.65
N ASP A 57 -6.67 -5.22 11.02
CA ASP A 57 -8.03 -4.84 10.65
C ASP A 57 -8.12 -4.52 9.15
N LEU A 58 -7.05 -3.98 8.55
CA LEU A 58 -6.96 -3.81 7.10
C LEU A 58 -6.97 -5.16 6.39
N TRP A 59 -6.19 -6.15 6.85
CA TRP A 59 -6.15 -7.48 6.22
C TRP A 59 -7.48 -8.20 6.32
N SER A 60 -8.18 -8.06 7.44
CA SER A 60 -9.52 -8.60 7.65
C SER A 60 -10.53 -8.08 6.62
N SER A 61 -10.33 -6.87 6.08
CA SER A 61 -11.19 -6.32 5.02
C SER A 61 -11.08 -7.08 3.69
N PHE A 62 -10.02 -7.89 3.51
CA PHE A 62 -9.80 -8.72 2.33
C PHE A 62 -10.30 -10.16 2.49
N ASP A 63 -10.80 -10.59 3.66
CA ASP A 63 -11.21 -11.98 3.91
C ASP A 63 -12.29 -12.43 2.93
N GLU A 64 -13.36 -11.64 2.78
CA GLU A 64 -14.46 -11.94 1.86
C GLU A 64 -13.99 -11.92 0.40
N TRP A 65 -13.17 -10.93 0.02
CA TRP A 65 -12.65 -10.81 -1.34
C TRP A 65 -11.68 -11.93 -1.70
N SER A 66 -10.90 -12.42 -0.74
CA SER A 66 -9.97 -13.53 -0.93
C SER A 66 -10.69 -14.87 -1.03
N ALA A 67 -11.85 -15.02 -0.36
CA ALA A 67 -12.67 -16.23 -0.42
C ALA A 67 -13.57 -16.30 -1.66
N TYR A 68 -14.25 -15.21 -2.02
CA TYR A 68 -15.30 -15.19 -3.05
C TYR A 68 -14.99 -14.30 -4.25
N GLY A 69 -13.97 -13.44 -4.15
CA GLY A 69 -13.70 -12.39 -5.12
C GLY A 69 -14.51 -11.11 -4.87
N ALA A 70 -13.91 -9.98 -5.24
CA ALA A 70 -14.56 -8.67 -5.23
C ALA A 70 -15.43 -8.50 -6.50
N GLY A 71 -16.74 -8.36 -6.31
CA GLY A 71 -17.70 -8.15 -7.39
C GLY A 71 -17.74 -6.70 -7.87
N VAL A 72 -17.40 -6.49 -9.15
CA VAL A 72 -17.38 -5.20 -9.84
C VAL A 72 -18.50 -5.18 -10.88
N PRO A 73 -19.53 -4.32 -10.71
CA PRO A 73 -20.53 -4.10 -11.75
C PRO A 73 -19.88 -3.49 -13.00
N ILE A 74 -20.16 -4.07 -14.16
CA ILE A 74 -19.73 -3.61 -15.48
C ILE A 74 -20.98 -3.32 -16.31
N ALA A 75 -21.09 -2.09 -16.77
CA ALA A 75 -22.10 -1.67 -17.75
C ALA A 75 -21.53 -1.88 -19.16
N SER A 76 -22.22 -2.67 -19.98
CA SER A 76 -21.86 -2.87 -21.40
C SER A 76 -22.76 -2.01 -22.30
N GLU A 77 -22.25 -1.61 -23.47
CA GLU A 77 -23.01 -0.82 -24.46
C GLU A 77 -24.32 -1.51 -24.92
N ASP A 78 -24.33 -2.84 -24.96
CA ASP A 78 -25.49 -3.68 -25.27
C ASP A 78 -26.61 -3.65 -24.19
N GLY A 79 -26.46 -2.86 -23.12
CA GLY A 79 -27.41 -2.78 -22.00
C GLY A 79 -27.42 -4.02 -21.09
N GLN A 80 -26.50 -4.96 -21.29
CA GLN A 80 -26.33 -6.12 -20.43
C GLN A 80 -25.37 -5.79 -19.29
N ASN A 81 -25.93 -5.48 -18.12
CA ASN A 81 -25.14 -5.30 -16.90
C ASN A 81 -24.71 -6.67 -16.38
N LEU A 82 -23.41 -6.81 -16.09
CA LEU A 82 -22.85 -8.00 -15.45
C LEU A 82 -22.05 -7.60 -14.21
N ILE A 83 -21.77 -8.58 -13.34
CA ILE A 83 -20.84 -8.41 -12.23
C ILE A 83 -19.63 -9.30 -12.51
N GLN A 84 -18.47 -8.68 -12.67
CA GLN A 84 -17.18 -9.37 -12.82
C GLN A 84 -16.53 -9.50 -11.45
N TYR A 85 -16.18 -10.72 -11.06
CA TYR A 85 -15.50 -10.99 -9.80
C TYR A 85 -13.99 -11.03 -10.01
N PHE A 86 -13.25 -10.41 -9.10
CA PHE A 86 -11.79 -10.37 -9.09
C PHE A 86 -11.24 -10.94 -7.79
N VAL A 87 -10.25 -11.81 -7.87
CA VAL A 87 -9.52 -12.29 -6.69
C VAL A 87 -8.29 -11.39 -6.45
N PRO A 88 -8.06 -10.92 -5.20
CA PRO A 88 -6.86 -10.17 -4.85
C PRO A 88 -5.68 -11.07 -4.51
N TYR A 89 -4.52 -10.77 -5.09
CA TYR A 89 -3.24 -11.36 -4.72
C TYR A 89 -2.27 -10.28 -4.24
N LEU A 90 -1.53 -10.57 -3.16
CA LEU A 90 -0.45 -9.69 -2.73
C LEU A 90 0.67 -9.71 -3.78
N SER A 91 0.90 -8.57 -4.42
CA SER A 91 1.91 -8.41 -5.47
C SER A 91 3.25 -7.93 -4.90
N ALA A 92 3.19 -6.92 -4.04
CA ALA A 92 4.34 -6.40 -3.34
C ALA A 92 3.91 -5.71 -2.05
N ILE A 93 4.80 -5.65 -1.06
CA ILE A 93 4.62 -4.84 0.14
C ILE A 93 5.97 -4.44 0.69
N GLN A 94 6.09 -3.17 1.07
CA GLN A 94 7.20 -2.67 1.88
C GLN A 94 6.63 -1.89 3.06
N ILE A 95 7.06 -2.24 4.26
CA ILE A 95 6.69 -1.57 5.49
C ILE A 95 7.94 -0.97 6.10
N PHE A 96 7.89 0.33 6.39
CA PHE A 96 8.98 1.04 7.05
C PHE A 96 8.48 1.62 8.38
N THR A 97 9.26 1.46 9.43
CA THR A 97 8.90 1.86 10.80
C THR A 97 9.96 2.77 11.39
N SER A 98 9.60 3.56 12.40
CA SER A 98 10.60 4.33 13.14
C SER A 98 11.46 3.34 13.93
N SER A 99 12.77 3.57 14.01
CA SER A 99 13.74 2.69 14.67
C SER A 99 13.37 2.28 16.12
N SER A 100 12.47 3.03 16.78
CA SER A 100 12.00 2.77 18.13
C SER A 100 10.84 1.77 18.26
N SER A 101 10.03 1.52 17.23
CA SER A 101 8.84 0.65 17.36
C SER A 101 9.10 -0.83 17.06
N ALA A 102 10.15 -1.16 16.32
CA ALA A 102 10.53 -2.55 16.01
C ALA A 102 11.24 -3.26 17.19
N ASN A 103 11.94 -2.52 18.05
CA ASN A 103 12.67 -3.11 19.18
C ASN A 103 11.77 -3.49 20.36
N CYS A 104 10.60 -2.85 20.51
CA CYS A 104 9.67 -3.14 21.61
C CYS A 104 8.99 -4.53 21.48
N LEU A 105 8.85 -5.06 20.25
CA LEU A 105 8.20 -6.35 20.01
C LEU A 105 9.16 -7.56 20.14
N ARG A 106 10.48 -7.33 20.17
CA ARG A 106 11.47 -8.42 20.31
C ARG A 106 11.78 -8.77 21.77
N GLU A 107 11.58 -7.86 22.71
CA GLU A 107 12.11 -7.99 24.07
C GLU A 107 11.17 -8.68 25.08
N GLU A 108 9.90 -8.93 24.74
CA GLU A 108 8.95 -9.54 25.70
C GLU A 108 8.90 -11.09 25.70
N THR A 109 9.73 -11.79 24.92
CA THR A 109 9.66 -13.28 24.86
C THR A 109 10.84 -14.02 25.47
N ASP A 110 11.93 -13.37 25.90
CA ASP A 110 13.05 -14.07 26.53
C ASP A 110 13.74 -13.24 27.62
N SER A 111 13.31 -13.37 28.88
CA SER A 111 14.20 -13.32 30.05
C SER A 111 13.42 -13.51 31.36
N VAL A 112 12.86 -14.70 31.55
CA VAL A 112 12.70 -15.26 32.91
C VAL A 112 14.03 -15.92 33.26
N SER A 113 14.90 -15.19 33.97
CA SER A 113 15.92 -15.81 34.83
C SER A 113 16.48 -14.81 35.84
N GLU A 114 16.05 -14.97 37.09
CA GLU A 114 16.89 -15.07 38.29
C GLU A 114 18.08 -14.08 38.47
N THR A 115 17.89 -13.13 39.39
CA THR A 115 18.81 -12.83 40.51
C THR A 115 20.33 -13.06 40.31
N ARG A 116 21.11 -11.98 40.19
CA ARG A 116 22.36 -11.80 40.97
C ARG A 116 22.97 -10.41 40.88
N ASP A 117 23.23 -9.84 42.05
CA ASP A 117 24.02 -8.63 42.27
C ASP A 117 25.46 -8.78 41.74
N SER A 118 26.00 -7.74 41.12
CA SER A 118 27.45 -7.53 41.04
C SER A 118 27.76 -6.04 40.84
N PHE A 119 28.17 -5.42 41.94
CA PHE A 119 28.85 -4.14 41.99
C PHE A 119 30.27 -4.29 41.42
N SER A 120 30.70 -3.36 40.59
CA SER A 120 32.14 -3.04 40.45
C SER A 120 32.31 -1.64 39.89
N ASP A 121 32.71 -0.71 40.75
CA ASP A 121 33.31 0.57 40.40
C ASP A 121 34.72 0.34 39.84
N SER A 122 35.12 1.09 38.81
CA SER A 122 36.53 1.39 38.57
C SER A 122 36.69 2.61 37.67
N PHE A 123 37.54 3.54 38.12
CA PHE A 123 37.77 4.89 37.60
C PHE A 123 38.95 4.95 36.59
N SER A 124 39.04 6.08 35.87
CA SER A 124 40.19 6.64 35.11
C SER A 124 40.45 6.00 33.72
N ASP A 125 40.97 6.66 32.69
CA ASP A 125 41.58 7.99 32.50
C ASP A 125 41.50 8.33 30.99
N GLU A 126 41.57 9.60 30.70
CA GLU A 126 41.60 10.30 29.41
C GLU A 126 42.78 9.90 28.49
N SER A 127 42.54 9.73 27.18
CA SER A 127 43.59 9.97 26.18
C SER A 127 43.06 10.12 24.76
N GLU A 128 43.37 11.29 24.20
CA GLU A 128 43.24 11.68 22.80
C GLU A 128 44.32 11.04 21.92
N SER A 129 44.12 11.17 20.62
CA SER A 129 45.11 11.18 19.52
C SER A 129 45.58 9.86 18.86
N GLU A 130 45.18 9.77 17.59
CA GLU A 130 45.96 9.47 16.38
C GLU A 130 46.50 8.06 16.09
N LYS A 131 45.98 7.44 15.02
CA LYS A 131 46.76 7.04 13.82
C LYS A 131 45.82 6.43 12.75
N LEU A 132 45.67 7.07 11.59
CA LEU A 132 46.46 6.82 10.35
C LEU A 132 46.06 5.54 9.60
N SER A 133 45.34 5.71 8.49
CA SER A 133 45.82 5.21 7.20
C SER A 133 45.24 6.04 6.06
N ARG A 134 46.07 6.99 5.63
CA ARG A 134 45.97 7.76 4.40
C ARG A 134 46.29 6.81 3.24
N TRP A 135 45.31 6.49 2.40
CA TRP A 135 45.53 5.93 1.06
C TRP A 135 44.89 6.89 0.06
N GLU A 136 45.71 7.76 -0.52
CA GLU A 136 45.38 8.52 -1.73
C GLU A 136 45.86 7.69 -2.93
N GLY A 137 44.99 7.45 -3.92
CA GLY A 137 45.40 6.78 -5.15
C GLY A 137 44.28 6.34 -6.10
N CYS A 138 43.59 7.32 -6.69
CA CYS A 138 43.04 7.34 -8.06
C CYS A 138 41.93 6.37 -8.52
N SER A 139 40.78 7.01 -8.82
CA SER A 139 40.06 6.94 -10.12
C SER A 139 39.47 5.61 -10.57
N SER A 140 38.17 5.45 -10.35
CA SER A 140 37.21 5.26 -11.45
C SER A 140 35.84 5.76 -10.98
N GLU A 141 35.13 6.41 -11.88
CA GLU A 141 33.73 6.84 -11.72
C GLU A 141 32.82 5.68 -11.30
N GLU A 142 31.74 6.00 -10.58
CA GLU A 142 30.63 5.11 -10.16
C GLU A 142 30.82 4.38 -8.81
N GLY A 143 30.74 5.14 -7.72
CA GLY A 143 30.54 4.62 -6.37
C GLY A 143 29.41 5.36 -5.68
N ILE A 144 28.28 4.67 -5.46
CA ILE A 144 27.19 5.14 -4.59
C ILE A 144 27.80 5.38 -3.20
N CYS A 145 27.81 6.63 -2.76
CA CYS A 145 28.31 7.01 -1.45
C CYS A 145 27.43 6.38 -0.36
N GLU A 146 28.00 5.59 0.55
CA GLU A 146 27.28 5.06 1.72
C GLU A 146 26.49 6.17 2.45
N LEU A 147 27.02 7.39 2.48
CA LEU A 147 26.40 8.58 3.07
C LEU A 147 24.98 8.86 2.56
N ASP A 148 24.65 8.58 1.29
CA ASP A 148 23.30 8.80 0.74
C ASP A 148 22.27 7.80 1.27
N LEU A 149 22.70 6.59 1.65
CA LEU A 149 21.81 5.56 2.22
C LEU A 149 21.41 5.90 3.67
N TRP A 150 22.32 6.47 4.46
CA TRP A 150 22.01 6.92 5.82
C TRP A 150 21.00 8.08 5.83
N HIS A 151 21.17 9.06 4.93
CA HIS A 151 20.24 10.19 4.80
C HIS A 151 18.85 9.78 4.23
N GLN A 152 18.81 8.73 3.39
CA GLN A 152 17.54 8.15 2.93
C GLN A 152 16.83 7.37 4.04
N ASN A 153 17.55 6.58 4.83
CA ASN A 153 16.98 5.84 5.96
C ASN A 153 16.39 6.75 7.03
N ASP A 154 17.01 7.90 7.31
CA ASP A 154 16.46 8.87 8.26
C ASP A 154 15.10 9.45 7.81
N ARG A 155 14.86 9.52 6.49
CA ARG A 155 13.59 10.03 5.94
C ARG A 155 12.55 8.94 5.76
N LEU A 156 12.95 7.79 5.21
CA LEU A 156 12.06 6.67 4.88
C LEU A 156 11.78 5.77 6.08
N GLY A 157 12.59 5.81 7.13
CA GLY A 157 12.53 4.89 8.26
C GLY A 157 13.24 3.56 7.99
N ASN A 158 13.21 2.67 8.98
CA ASN A 158 13.82 1.35 8.89
C ASN A 158 12.87 0.37 8.19
N LEU A 159 13.39 -0.37 7.20
CA LEU A 159 12.65 -1.43 6.54
C LEU A 159 12.31 -2.55 7.54
N TYR A 160 11.02 -2.76 7.79
CA TYR A 160 10.51 -3.79 8.67
C TYR A 160 10.19 -5.09 7.90
N LEU A 161 9.54 -4.94 6.75
CA LEU A 161 9.13 -6.05 5.89
C LEU A 161 9.27 -5.64 4.45
N GLU A 162 9.79 -6.54 3.63
CA GLU A 162 9.77 -6.46 2.18
C GLU A 162 9.31 -7.79 1.59
N TYR A 163 8.40 -7.71 0.64
CA TYR A 163 7.96 -8.85 -0.15
C TYR A 163 7.66 -8.42 -1.58
N PHE A 164 8.17 -9.17 -2.55
CA PHE A 164 7.86 -9.04 -3.97
C PHE A 164 7.49 -10.40 -4.54
N GLU A 165 6.28 -10.50 -5.07
CA GLU A 165 5.82 -11.72 -5.70
C GLU A 165 6.55 -11.94 -7.04
N ARG A 166 6.95 -13.19 -7.28
CA ARG A 166 7.65 -13.63 -8.50
C ARG A 166 6.97 -14.82 -9.16
N SER A 167 6.00 -15.43 -8.48
CA SER A 167 5.25 -16.57 -8.97
C SER A 167 4.26 -16.12 -10.05
N SER A 168 4.01 -16.99 -11.02
CA SER A 168 2.92 -16.78 -11.98
C SER A 168 1.57 -16.65 -11.25
N PRO A 169 0.59 -15.92 -11.81
CA PRO A 169 -0.69 -15.67 -11.13
C PRO A 169 -1.43 -16.92 -10.67
N TYR A 170 -1.41 -17.98 -11.47
CA TYR A 170 -2.10 -19.25 -11.17
C TYR A 170 -1.43 -20.08 -10.06
N GLY A 171 -0.20 -19.74 -9.65
CA GLY A 171 0.51 -20.40 -8.56
C GLY A 171 0.40 -19.66 -7.22
N ARG A 172 -0.35 -18.55 -7.17
CA ARG A 172 -0.47 -17.71 -5.97
C ARG A 172 -1.61 -18.17 -5.10
N VAL A 173 -1.42 -18.04 -3.80
CA VAL A 173 -2.50 -18.11 -2.82
C VAL A 173 -3.14 -16.71 -2.67
N PRO A 174 -4.45 -16.61 -2.36
CA PRO A 174 -5.12 -15.34 -2.10
C PRO A 174 -4.39 -14.44 -1.11
N LEU A 175 -4.67 -13.13 -1.18
CA LEU A 175 -3.98 -12.10 -0.39
C LEU A 175 -3.93 -12.44 1.11
N THR A 176 -5.05 -12.85 1.71
CA THR A 176 -5.14 -13.11 3.15
C THR A 176 -4.30 -14.31 3.59
N ASP A 177 -4.25 -15.37 2.79
CA ASP A 177 -3.38 -16.52 3.05
C ASP A 177 -1.89 -16.12 2.98
N LYS A 178 -1.53 -15.31 1.98
CA LYS A 178 -0.16 -14.81 1.84
C LYS A 178 0.24 -13.91 3.01
N ILE A 179 -0.62 -12.99 3.42
CA ILE A 179 -0.38 -12.11 4.57
C ILE A 179 -0.26 -12.93 5.86
N SER A 180 -1.13 -13.92 6.06
CA SER A 180 -1.09 -14.82 7.22
C SER A 180 0.22 -15.61 7.28
N SER A 181 0.73 -16.07 6.14
CA SER A 181 2.03 -16.72 6.04
C SER A 181 3.18 -15.77 6.39
N LEU A 182 3.16 -14.53 5.90
CA LEU A 182 4.19 -13.53 6.24
C LEU A 182 4.14 -13.15 7.72
N ALA A 183 2.95 -13.05 8.30
CA ALA A 183 2.75 -12.68 9.71
C ALA A 183 3.35 -13.68 10.70
N GLN A 184 3.56 -14.93 10.31
CA GLN A 184 4.26 -15.94 11.14
C GLN A 184 5.71 -15.53 11.46
N SER A 185 6.36 -14.81 10.53
CA SER A 185 7.73 -14.32 10.68
C SER A 185 7.79 -12.83 11.01
N HIS A 186 6.76 -12.07 10.64
CA HIS A 186 6.67 -10.62 10.83
C HIS A 186 5.36 -10.26 11.56
N GLN A 187 5.33 -10.50 12.87
CA GLN A 187 4.14 -10.28 13.71
C GLN A 187 3.60 -8.84 13.67
N GLY A 188 4.43 -7.87 13.31
CA GLY A 188 4.06 -6.47 13.10
C GLY A 188 2.97 -6.30 12.03
N LEU A 189 2.82 -7.24 11.10
CA LEU A 189 1.67 -7.25 10.18
C LEU A 189 0.32 -7.32 10.91
N MET A 190 0.28 -7.83 12.13
CA MET A 190 -0.95 -7.95 12.92
C MET A 190 -1.11 -6.84 13.98
N SER A 191 -0.05 -6.08 14.28
CA SER A 191 -0.06 -5.13 15.41
C SER A 191 0.31 -3.69 15.06
N LEU A 192 1.04 -3.46 13.96
CA LEU A 192 1.45 -2.12 13.57
C LEU A 192 0.24 -1.26 13.23
N ARG A 193 0.29 0.00 13.66
CA ARG A 193 -0.72 1.01 13.37
C ARG A 193 -0.24 1.86 12.19
N SER A 194 -1.17 2.30 11.35
CA SER A 194 -0.89 3.16 10.20
C SER A 194 -0.14 4.46 10.54
N VAL A 195 -0.27 4.96 11.77
CA VAL A 195 0.45 6.15 12.29
C VAL A 195 1.91 5.88 12.65
N ASP A 196 2.27 4.62 12.92
CA ASP A 196 3.64 4.21 13.24
C ASP A 196 4.47 3.91 11.97
N LEU A 197 3.79 3.92 10.81
CA LEU A 197 4.39 3.62 9.52
C LEU A 197 4.89 4.90 8.85
N SER A 198 6.07 4.80 8.26
CA SER A 198 6.61 5.84 7.39
C SER A 198 5.67 6.09 6.20
N PRO A 199 5.60 7.34 5.70
CA PRO A 199 4.89 7.66 4.46
C PRO A 199 5.31 6.82 3.25
N ALA A 200 6.52 6.25 3.29
CA ALA A 200 7.05 5.36 2.26
C ALA A 200 6.53 3.90 2.36
N SER A 201 5.65 3.57 3.31
CA SER A 201 5.08 2.23 3.45
C SER A 201 3.90 2.03 2.49
N TRP A 202 3.97 0.99 1.68
CA TRP A 202 3.01 0.73 0.60
C TRP A 202 2.78 -0.75 0.36
N MET A 203 1.68 -1.06 -0.32
CA MET A 203 1.40 -2.37 -0.89
C MET A 203 0.89 -2.26 -2.33
N ALA A 204 1.13 -3.31 -3.11
CA ALA A 204 0.49 -3.52 -4.40
C ALA A 204 -0.34 -4.81 -4.40
N ILE A 205 -1.51 -4.73 -5.02
CA ILE A 205 -2.47 -5.83 -5.13
C ILE A 205 -2.73 -6.10 -6.60
N ALA A 206 -2.55 -7.36 -7.00
CA ALA A 206 -2.88 -7.80 -8.34
C ALA A 206 -4.27 -8.46 -8.34
N TRP A 207 -5.16 -7.93 -9.18
CA TRP A 207 -6.55 -8.32 -9.30
C TRP A 207 -6.74 -9.10 -10.59
N TYR A 208 -7.09 -10.38 -10.46
CA TYR A 208 -7.33 -11.26 -11.60
C TYR A 208 -8.82 -11.63 -11.70
N PRO A 209 -9.43 -11.55 -12.89
CA PRO A 209 -10.81 -11.93 -13.08
C PRO A 209 -11.00 -13.45 -12.89
N ILE A 210 -12.03 -13.85 -12.14
CA ILE A 210 -12.31 -15.27 -11.84
C ILE A 210 -13.57 -15.80 -12.52
N TYR A 211 -14.68 -15.05 -12.46
CA TYR A 211 -15.94 -15.38 -13.11
C TYR A 211 -16.83 -14.13 -13.19
N HIS A 212 -17.88 -14.19 -14.00
CA HIS A 212 -18.89 -13.13 -14.07
C HIS A 212 -20.31 -13.69 -14.05
N ILE A 213 -21.25 -12.85 -13.63
CA ILE A 213 -22.68 -13.18 -13.59
C ILE A 213 -23.44 -12.10 -14.35
N PRO A 214 -24.22 -12.43 -15.40
CA PRO A 214 -24.54 -13.78 -15.90
C PRO A 214 -23.43 -14.39 -16.77
N THR A 215 -23.23 -15.71 -16.73
CA THR A 215 -22.12 -16.45 -17.39
C THR A 215 -22.21 -16.57 -18.94
N GLY A 216 -23.16 -15.88 -19.59
CA GLY A 216 -23.61 -16.21 -20.94
C GLY A 216 -22.77 -15.68 -22.11
N ARG A 217 -21.93 -14.65 -21.92
CA ARG A 217 -21.05 -14.11 -22.97
C ARG A 217 -19.67 -13.78 -22.41
N THR A 218 -18.66 -14.55 -22.82
CA THR A 218 -17.26 -14.23 -22.54
C THR A 218 -16.79 -13.17 -23.53
N ASN A 219 -16.88 -11.88 -23.17
CA ASN A 219 -16.14 -10.86 -23.91
C ASN A 219 -14.65 -10.96 -23.54
N ARG A 220 -13.73 -10.92 -24.52
CA ARG A 220 -12.28 -10.93 -24.28
C ARG A 220 -11.85 -9.75 -23.40
N ASP A 221 -12.61 -8.67 -23.44
CA ASP A 221 -12.40 -7.44 -22.67
C ASP A 221 -12.62 -7.63 -21.15
N LEU A 222 -13.20 -8.76 -20.73
CA LEU A 222 -13.36 -9.13 -19.31
C LEU A 222 -12.13 -9.84 -18.72
N GLN A 223 -11.08 -10.06 -19.52
CA GLN A 223 -9.82 -10.64 -19.05
C GLN A 223 -8.84 -9.59 -18.51
N THR A 224 -9.24 -8.33 -18.45
CA THR A 224 -8.42 -7.24 -17.89
C THR A 224 -8.02 -7.57 -16.47
N CYS A 225 -6.72 -7.52 -16.21
CA CYS A 225 -6.16 -7.62 -14.88
C CYS A 225 -5.72 -6.22 -14.44
N PHE A 226 -5.82 -5.94 -13.15
CA PHE A 226 -5.44 -4.65 -12.58
C PHE A 226 -4.38 -4.84 -11.51
N LEU A 227 -3.47 -3.88 -11.41
CA LEU A 227 -2.45 -3.81 -10.39
C LEU A 227 -2.58 -2.48 -9.67
N THR A 228 -3.06 -2.49 -8.44
CA THR A 228 -3.34 -1.28 -7.65
C THR A 228 -2.26 -1.05 -6.61
N TYR A 229 -1.96 0.22 -6.30
CA TYR A 229 -0.96 0.61 -5.29
C TYR A 229 -1.61 1.44 -4.19
N HIS A 230 -1.37 1.09 -2.93
CA HIS A 230 -2.01 1.69 -1.78
C HIS A 230 -0.96 2.10 -0.74
N THR A 231 -1.15 3.29 -0.14
CA THR A 231 -0.34 3.71 1.02
C THR A 231 -0.88 3.05 2.28
N LEU A 232 0.02 2.59 3.14
CA LEU A 232 -0.33 2.00 4.44
C LEU A 232 -0.25 3.02 5.58
N SER A 233 0.36 4.19 5.34
CA SER A 233 0.58 5.20 6.36
C SER A 233 -0.57 6.20 6.47
N SER A 234 -0.84 6.66 7.69
CA SER A 234 -1.79 7.75 7.96
C SER A 234 -1.21 9.15 7.74
N SER A 235 0.08 9.29 7.42
CA SER A 235 0.75 10.59 7.28
C SER A 235 0.03 11.59 6.38
N PHE A 236 -0.54 11.11 5.27
CA PHE A 236 -1.25 11.95 4.29
C PHE A 236 -2.78 11.90 4.38
N GLN A 237 -3.35 11.19 5.37
CA GLN A 237 -4.81 11.16 5.53
C GLN A 237 -5.33 12.59 5.71
N GLY A 238 -6.28 13.04 4.90
CA GLY A 238 -6.81 14.41 4.94
C GLY A 238 -6.03 15.49 4.16
N MET A 239 -4.90 15.15 3.51
CA MET A 239 -4.25 16.01 2.51
C MET A 239 -4.74 15.78 1.08
N ASN A 240 -5.79 14.95 0.90
CA ASN A 240 -6.56 14.86 -0.35
C ASN A 240 -7.27 16.18 -0.65
N MET A 241 -6.50 17.19 -1.05
CA MET A 241 -6.94 18.29 -1.89
C MET A 241 -6.92 17.74 -3.31
N ASP A 242 -8.08 17.29 -3.81
CA ASP A 242 -8.54 17.35 -5.21
C ASP A 242 -9.67 16.32 -5.44
N LEU A 243 -10.93 16.79 -5.45
CA LEU A 243 -11.73 17.18 -6.63
C LEU A 243 -12.35 15.96 -7.34
N ASN A 244 -13.65 15.75 -7.07
CA ASN A 244 -14.61 14.84 -7.74
C ASN A 244 -14.91 13.45 -7.15
N HIS A 245 -14.09 12.88 -6.28
CA HIS A 245 -14.49 11.65 -5.56
C HIS A 245 -14.71 11.93 -4.10
N ARG A 246 -15.99 12.08 -3.72
CA ARG A 246 -16.34 11.95 -2.31
C ARG A 246 -15.92 10.55 -1.91
N PRO A 247 -15.00 10.38 -0.92
CA PRO A 247 -14.88 9.08 -0.28
C PRO A 247 -16.28 8.68 0.12
N ARG A 248 -16.64 7.40 -0.08
CA ARG A 248 -17.86 6.80 0.45
C ARG A 248 -18.19 7.52 1.74
N LYS A 249 -19.39 8.14 1.82
CA LYS A 249 -19.92 8.67 3.08
C LYS A 249 -20.13 7.47 3.98
N THR A 250 -19.04 6.93 4.53
CA THR A 250 -19.11 5.94 5.57
C THR A 250 -19.75 6.67 6.71
N LYS A 251 -20.88 6.15 7.17
CA LYS A 251 -21.62 6.67 8.32
C LYS A 251 -20.63 7.12 9.39
N GLU A 252 -20.52 8.43 9.58
CA GLU A 252 -19.85 9.10 10.69
C GLU A 252 -18.59 8.40 11.22
N GLY A 253 -17.44 8.57 10.57
CA GLY A 253 -16.13 8.38 11.20
C GLY A 253 -15.75 6.95 11.64
N LYS A 254 -16.40 5.91 11.12
CA LYS A 254 -16.13 4.51 11.54
C LYS A 254 -15.06 3.78 10.73
N SER A 255 -14.67 4.27 9.55
CA SER A 255 -13.69 3.59 8.70
C SER A 255 -12.83 4.55 7.90
N ILE A 256 -11.57 4.16 7.68
CA ILE A 256 -10.59 4.80 6.82
C ILE A 256 -10.58 4.07 5.47
N SER A 257 -10.70 4.82 4.39
CA SER A 257 -10.60 4.30 3.02
C SER A 257 -9.16 4.42 2.51
N LEU A 258 -8.64 3.38 1.87
CA LEU A 258 -7.30 3.39 1.26
C LEU A 258 -7.45 3.31 -0.27
N PRO A 259 -7.88 4.38 -0.96
CA PRO A 259 -7.99 4.37 -2.41
C PRO A 259 -6.60 4.15 -3.02
N PRO A 260 -6.53 3.50 -4.19
CA PRO A 260 -5.26 3.32 -4.87
C PRO A 260 -4.72 4.66 -5.34
N PHE A 261 -3.44 4.94 -5.07
CA PHE A 261 -2.73 6.10 -5.60
C PHE A 261 -2.13 5.84 -6.99
N GLY A 262 -1.98 4.56 -7.35
CA GLY A 262 -1.43 4.13 -8.64
C GLY A 262 -2.13 2.89 -9.18
N LEU A 263 -2.11 2.73 -10.51
CA LEU A 263 -2.78 1.65 -11.22
C LEU A 263 -2.00 1.27 -12.47
N ALA A 264 -1.83 -0.03 -12.73
CA ALA A 264 -1.49 -0.56 -14.05
C ALA A 264 -2.54 -1.59 -14.49
N SER A 265 -2.69 -1.77 -15.80
CA SER A 265 -3.61 -2.75 -16.38
C SER A 265 -2.89 -3.67 -17.36
N TYR A 266 -3.32 -4.92 -17.40
CA TYR A 266 -2.84 -5.97 -18.30
C TYR A 266 -4.03 -6.61 -19.02
N LYS A 267 -3.85 -6.97 -20.29
CA LYS A 267 -4.93 -7.49 -21.18
C LYS A 267 -6.14 -6.59 -21.33
N MET A 268 -6.02 -5.31 -21.00
CA MET A 268 -7.08 -4.35 -21.25
C MET A 268 -7.21 -4.14 -22.77
N GLN A 269 -8.31 -4.62 -23.33
CA GLN A 269 -8.67 -4.50 -24.74
C GLN A 269 -10.07 -3.89 -24.83
N GLY A 270 -10.32 -3.19 -25.95
CA GLY A 270 -11.58 -2.49 -26.18
C GLY A 270 -11.82 -1.30 -25.25
N ASP A 271 -13.01 -0.74 -25.35
CA ASP A 271 -13.44 0.44 -24.58
C ASP A 271 -14.37 0.07 -23.40
N VAL A 272 -14.48 -1.22 -23.05
CA VAL A 272 -15.34 -1.66 -21.92
C VAL A 272 -14.98 -0.97 -20.62
N TRP A 273 -13.69 -0.71 -20.36
CA TRP A 273 -13.25 -0.10 -19.10
C TRP A 273 -13.21 1.42 -19.14
N LEU A 274 -13.20 2.02 -20.33
CA LEU A 274 -12.90 3.42 -20.55
C LEU A 274 -14.07 4.08 -21.28
N SER A 275 -14.70 5.07 -20.66
CA SER A 275 -15.73 5.86 -21.34
C SER A 275 -15.11 6.77 -22.41
N ASP A 276 -15.65 6.74 -23.62
CA ASP A 276 -15.18 7.53 -24.76
C ASP A 276 -15.71 8.98 -24.76
N GLU A 277 -16.73 9.30 -23.94
CA GLU A 277 -17.43 10.59 -24.08
C GLU A 277 -16.56 11.82 -23.78
N ASN A 278 -15.62 11.71 -22.83
CA ASN A 278 -14.77 12.85 -22.41
C ASN A 278 -13.27 12.53 -22.31
N GLY A 279 -12.84 11.29 -22.59
CA GLY A 279 -11.44 10.87 -22.42
C GLY A 279 -10.89 10.89 -20.98
N LEU A 280 -11.71 11.27 -20.00
CA LEU A 280 -11.33 11.42 -18.59
C LEU A 280 -10.78 10.13 -17.99
N ASP A 281 -11.34 8.97 -18.33
CA ASP A 281 -10.85 7.68 -17.84
C ASP A 281 -9.45 7.37 -18.40
N ARG A 282 -9.18 7.73 -19.66
CA ARG A 282 -7.87 7.53 -20.29
C ARG A 282 -6.80 8.41 -19.62
N GLU A 283 -7.12 9.68 -19.39
CA GLU A 283 -6.25 10.60 -18.66
C GLU A 283 -6.01 10.12 -17.22
N ARG A 284 -7.06 9.71 -16.52
CA ARG A 284 -6.97 9.19 -15.16
C ARG A 284 -6.12 7.94 -15.08
N MET A 285 -6.32 6.99 -15.99
CA MET A 285 -5.48 5.79 -16.07
C MET A 285 -4.02 6.11 -16.37
N ALA A 286 -3.75 7.03 -17.30
CA ALA A 286 -2.39 7.46 -17.61
C ALA A 286 -1.73 8.14 -16.40
N SER A 287 -2.48 8.97 -15.67
CA SER A 287 -2.04 9.61 -14.43
C SER A 287 -1.71 8.57 -13.35
N LEU A 288 -2.63 7.66 -13.04
CA LEU A 288 -2.41 6.59 -12.04
C LEU A 288 -1.23 5.68 -12.41
N LEU A 289 -1.03 5.39 -13.69
CA LEU A 289 0.12 4.62 -14.16
C LEU A 289 1.43 5.39 -13.97
N SER A 290 1.44 6.69 -14.31
CA SER A 290 2.59 7.57 -14.13
C SER A 290 2.97 7.71 -12.65
N VAL A 291 1.98 7.83 -11.75
CA VAL A 291 2.21 7.88 -10.31
C VAL A 291 2.80 6.55 -9.81
N ALA A 292 2.28 5.41 -10.26
CA ALA A 292 2.83 4.09 -9.89
C ALA A 292 4.30 3.94 -10.34
N ASP A 293 4.60 4.28 -11.60
CA ASP A 293 5.96 4.24 -12.15
C ASP A 293 6.92 5.17 -11.39
N SER A 294 6.49 6.40 -11.14
CA SER A 294 7.27 7.40 -10.40
C SER A 294 7.54 6.96 -8.96
N TRP A 295 6.55 6.37 -8.29
CA TRP A 295 6.69 5.83 -6.94
C TRP A 295 7.76 4.74 -6.86
N LEU A 296 7.69 3.76 -7.77
CA LEU A 296 8.67 2.67 -7.84
C LEU A 296 10.10 3.19 -8.14
N LYS A 297 10.22 4.15 -9.06
CA LYS A 297 11.51 4.80 -9.39
C LYS A 297 12.08 5.58 -8.22
N GLN A 298 11.24 6.32 -7.50
CA GLN A 298 11.67 7.10 -6.33
C GLN A 298 12.19 6.20 -5.21
N LEU A 299 11.55 5.05 -5.00
CA LEU A 299 12.00 4.05 -4.03
C LEU A 299 13.13 3.15 -4.57
N ARG A 300 13.50 3.29 -5.86
CA ARG A 300 14.50 2.47 -6.56
C ARG A 300 14.21 0.96 -6.47
N VAL A 301 12.93 0.60 -6.55
CA VAL A 301 12.45 -0.77 -6.42
C VAL A 301 12.11 -1.38 -7.78
N GLN A 302 12.48 -2.65 -7.97
CA GLN A 302 12.01 -3.44 -9.11
C GLN A 302 10.78 -4.26 -8.73
N HIS A 303 9.66 -4.00 -9.38
CA HIS A 303 8.42 -4.73 -9.16
C HIS A 303 8.10 -5.62 -10.37
N HIS A 304 8.16 -6.94 -10.15
CA HIS A 304 8.00 -7.94 -11.22
C HIS A 304 6.66 -7.82 -11.95
N ASP A 305 5.55 -7.75 -11.23
CA ASP A 305 4.22 -7.65 -11.83
C ASP A 305 4.03 -6.35 -12.60
N PHE A 306 4.57 -5.23 -12.11
CA PHE A 306 4.54 -3.97 -12.86
C PHE A 306 5.25 -4.10 -14.20
N ASN A 307 6.46 -4.66 -14.19
CA ASN A 307 7.24 -4.89 -15.40
C ASN A 307 6.51 -5.85 -16.35
N TYR A 308 5.86 -6.89 -15.83
CA TYR A 308 5.05 -7.80 -16.63
C TYR A 308 3.84 -7.10 -17.28
N PHE A 309 3.12 -6.27 -16.53
CA PHE A 309 1.95 -5.52 -17.01
C PHE A 309 2.36 -4.50 -18.09
N MET A 310 3.56 -3.90 -17.97
CA MET A 310 4.09 -2.92 -18.91
C MET A 310 4.76 -3.54 -20.14
N GLY A 311 5.46 -4.67 -19.97
CA GLY A 311 6.29 -5.29 -21.00
C GLY A 311 5.52 -5.78 -22.22
N MET A 312 4.22 -6.11 -22.07
CA MET A 312 3.40 -6.58 -23.20
C MET A 312 2.68 -5.47 -23.98
N ARG A 313 2.94 -4.18 -23.69
CA ARG A 313 2.37 -3.07 -24.49
C ARG A 313 3.08 -2.84 -25.83
N HIS A 314 4.18 -3.55 -26.09
CA HIS A 314 5.00 -3.44 -27.31
C HIS A 314 5.01 -4.72 -28.17
N GLY A 315 4.01 -5.60 -28.01
CA GLY A 315 3.85 -6.84 -28.79
C GLY A 315 2.76 -6.73 -29.85
#